data_AF-A0A6P4YWM1-F1
#
_entry.id   AF-A0A6P4YWM1-F1
#
_cell.length_a   1.000
_cell.length_b   1.000
_cell.length_c   1.000
_cell.angle_alpha   90.00
_cell.angle_beta   90.00
_cell.angle_gamma   90.00
#
_symmetry.space_group_name_H-M   'P 1'
#
loop_
_entity.id
_entity.type
_entity.pdbx_description
1 polymer ?
#
loop_
_entity_poly.entity_id
_entity_poly.type
_entity_poly.pdbx_seq_one_letter_code
_entity_poly.pdbx_strand_id
1 'polypeptide(L)'
;MGKPRGLRSARKLKDHRRQQRWHDKSFKKAHLGTAVKASPFGGASHAKGIVLEKIGVEAKQPNSAIRKCVRVQLIKNGKKITAFVPNDGCLNYIEENDEVLVSGFGRKGRAVGDIPGVRFKVVKVANVSLLALFKEKKERPRS
;
A
#
# COMPACT_ATOMS: atom_id res chain seq x y z
N MET A 1 17.77 36.61 16.26
CA MET A 1 17.30 36.27 17.63
C MET A 1 17.19 34.76 17.77
N GLY A 2 17.95 34.14 18.69
CA GLY A 2 18.05 32.68 18.84
C GLY A 2 17.19 32.10 19.97
N LYS A 3 17.39 30.81 20.29
CA LYS A 3 16.72 30.14 21.42
C LYS A 3 17.17 30.76 22.77
N PRO A 4 16.29 30.84 23.77
CA PRO A 4 16.67 31.32 25.11
C PRO A 4 17.71 30.38 25.74
N ARG A 5 18.68 30.96 26.47
CA ARG A 5 19.79 30.22 27.14
C ARG A 5 19.78 30.33 28.67
N GLY A 6 18.78 31.00 29.26
CA GLY A 6 18.70 31.18 30.70
C GLY A 6 18.35 29.89 31.46
N LEU A 7 18.89 29.73 32.67
CA LEU A 7 18.65 28.59 33.57
C LEU A 7 17.17 28.28 33.80
N ARG A 8 16.30 29.30 33.85
CA ARG A 8 14.84 29.15 34.06
C ARG A 8 14.01 29.12 32.76
N SER A 9 14.62 28.81 31.60
CA SER A 9 13.94 28.86 30.29
C SER A 9 13.39 27.52 29.77
N ALA A 10 13.46 26.45 30.57
CA ALA A 10 13.11 25.09 30.17
C ALA A 10 11.68 24.93 29.58
N ARG A 11 10.67 25.58 30.18
CA ARG A 11 9.28 25.54 29.70
C ARG A 11 9.16 26.04 28.27
N LYS A 12 9.75 27.21 27.98
CA LYS A 12 9.75 27.83 26.65
C LYS A 12 10.42 26.94 25.60
N LEU A 13 11.54 26.30 25.95
CA LEU A 13 12.24 25.38 25.06
C LEU A 13 11.41 24.12 24.75
N LYS A 14 10.74 23.54 25.77
CA LYS A 14 9.87 22.37 25.62
C LYS A 14 8.66 22.69 24.73
N ASP A 15 7.97 23.78 25.01
CA ASP A 15 6.77 24.18 24.25
C ASP A 15 7.12 24.52 22.80
N HIS A 16 8.23 25.23 22.59
CA HIS A 16 8.74 25.50 21.25
C HIS A 16 9.05 24.19 20.50
N ARG A 17 9.75 23.24 21.11
CA ARG A 17 10.02 21.93 20.47
C ARG A 17 8.72 21.18 20.16
N ARG A 18 7.73 21.20 21.07
CA ARG A 18 6.42 20.55 20.84
C ARG A 18 5.70 21.15 19.64
N GLN A 19 5.65 22.47 19.53
CA GLN A 19 5.07 23.15 18.37
C GLN A 19 5.84 22.80 17.09
N GLN A 20 7.17 22.86 17.14
CA GLN A 20 8.01 22.57 15.97
C GLN A 20 7.92 21.12 15.49
N ARG A 21 7.67 20.14 16.39
CA ARG A 21 7.44 18.74 16.00
C ARG A 21 6.25 18.59 15.04
N TRP A 22 5.24 19.45 15.12
CA TRP A 22 4.09 19.37 14.22
C TRP A 22 4.40 19.77 12.77
N HIS A 23 5.52 20.46 12.52
CA HIS A 23 6.01 20.73 11.16
C HIS A 23 6.74 19.53 10.55
N ASP A 24 7.16 18.55 11.36
CA ASP A 24 7.67 17.28 10.84
C ASP A 24 6.51 16.42 10.32
N LYS A 25 6.56 16.11 9.03
CA LYS A 25 5.57 15.30 8.32
C LYS A 25 5.42 13.90 8.92
N SER A 26 6.51 13.28 9.37
CA SER A 26 6.48 11.94 9.94
C SER A 26 5.77 11.93 11.29
N PHE A 27 6.12 12.90 12.14
CA PHE A 27 5.49 13.12 13.43
C PHE A 27 3.99 13.41 13.26
N LYS A 28 3.62 14.35 12.38
CA LYS A 28 2.23 14.69 12.11
C LYS A 28 1.42 13.48 11.63
N LYS A 29 1.95 12.68 10.69
CA LYS A 29 1.26 11.49 10.18
C LYS A 29 1.03 10.43 11.25
N ALA A 30 1.99 10.24 12.16
CA ALA A 30 1.90 9.28 13.25
C ALA A 30 0.89 9.71 14.33
N HIS A 31 0.90 11.00 14.72
CA HIS A 31 0.12 11.49 15.87
C HIS A 31 -1.28 11.98 15.49
N LEU A 32 -1.55 12.25 14.21
CA LEU A 32 -2.90 12.64 13.73
C LEU A 32 -3.81 11.43 13.45
N GLY A 33 -3.29 10.19 13.54
CA GLY A 33 -4.08 8.98 13.26
C GLY A 33 -4.40 8.75 11.78
N THR A 34 -3.79 9.51 10.85
CA THR A 34 -4.05 9.40 9.41
C THR A 34 -3.80 7.99 8.87
N ALA A 35 -2.83 7.27 9.44
CA ALA A 35 -2.51 5.90 9.04
C ALA A 35 -3.66 4.90 9.32
N VAL A 36 -4.47 5.16 10.35
CA VAL A 36 -5.60 4.29 10.72
C VAL A 36 -6.85 4.71 9.96
N LYS A 37 -7.16 6.01 9.92
CA LYS A 37 -8.40 6.53 9.32
C LYS A 37 -8.40 6.47 7.79
N ALA A 38 -7.34 6.96 7.15
CA ALA A 38 -7.30 7.16 5.71
C ALA A 38 -6.74 5.97 4.93
N SER A 39 -5.85 5.17 5.54
CA SER A 39 -5.27 4.01 4.85
C SER A 39 -6.34 2.95 4.56
N PRO A 40 -6.40 2.41 3.33
CA PRO A 40 -7.26 1.25 3.04
C PRO A 40 -6.98 0.05 3.94
N PHE A 41 -5.73 -0.10 4.41
CA PHE A 41 -5.36 -1.20 5.29
C PHE A 41 -5.62 -0.93 6.78
N GLY A 42 -6.08 0.26 7.16
CA GLY A 42 -6.37 0.57 8.56
C GLY A 42 -5.18 0.33 9.50
N GLY A 43 -3.96 0.67 9.06
CA GLY A 43 -2.73 0.45 9.84
C GLY A 43 -2.08 -0.94 9.72
N ALA A 44 -2.77 -1.93 9.15
CA ALA A 44 -2.21 -3.27 8.95
C ALA A 44 -1.15 -3.32 7.82
N SER A 45 -0.26 -4.31 7.86
CA SER A 45 0.76 -4.54 6.83
C SER A 45 0.17 -5.12 5.55
N HIS A 46 -0.82 -6.00 5.69
CA HIS A 46 -1.51 -6.70 4.60
C HIS A 46 -3.03 -6.61 4.78
N ALA A 47 -3.76 -6.85 3.71
CA ALA A 47 -5.20 -7.03 3.76
C ALA A 47 -5.66 -8.07 2.75
N LYS A 48 -6.65 -8.86 3.15
CA LYS A 48 -7.36 -9.81 2.29
C LYS A 48 -8.48 -9.09 1.55
N GLY A 49 -8.72 -9.46 0.30
CA GLY A 49 -9.76 -8.89 -0.52
C GLY A 49 -10.24 -9.85 -1.61
N ILE A 50 -11.33 -9.48 -2.25
CA ILE A 50 -11.96 -10.21 -3.35
C ILE A 50 -11.68 -9.45 -4.64
N VAL A 51 -11.28 -10.14 -5.70
CA VAL A 51 -11.06 -9.55 -7.02
C VAL A 51 -12.39 -9.18 -7.67
N LEU A 52 -12.52 -7.95 -8.14
CA LEU A 52 -13.69 -7.47 -8.86
C LEU A 52 -13.51 -7.59 -10.37
N GLU A 53 -12.41 -7.04 -10.89
CA GLU A 53 -12.14 -7.00 -12.33
C GLU A 53 -10.63 -6.93 -12.59
N LYS A 54 -10.21 -7.44 -13.76
CA LYS A 54 -8.84 -7.34 -14.28
C LYS A 54 -8.68 -6.02 -15.04
N ILE A 55 -7.61 -5.28 -14.77
CA ILE A 55 -7.37 -3.95 -15.38
C ILE A 55 -5.98 -3.88 -16.00
N GLY A 56 -5.91 -3.30 -17.20
CA GLY A 56 -4.66 -2.81 -17.77
C GLY A 56 -4.46 -1.34 -17.42
N VAL A 57 -3.40 -1.02 -16.68
CA VAL A 57 -3.04 0.38 -16.38
C VAL A 57 -1.89 0.79 -17.29
N GLU A 58 -2.07 1.86 -18.06
CA GLU A 58 -1.01 2.41 -18.91
C GLU A 58 0.14 2.96 -18.06
N ALA A 59 1.37 2.67 -18.47
CA ALA A 59 2.56 3.19 -17.83
C ALA A 59 2.67 4.72 -18.02
N LYS A 60 3.29 5.39 -17.06
CA LYS A 60 3.65 6.79 -17.21
C LYS A 60 4.75 6.93 -18.26
N GLN A 61 4.65 8.02 -19.03
CA GLN A 61 5.74 8.54 -19.86
C GLN A 61 7.02 8.63 -19.01
N PRO A 62 8.20 8.25 -19.55
CA PRO A 62 8.55 7.98 -20.95
C PRO A 62 8.34 6.52 -21.41
N ASN A 63 7.80 5.66 -20.57
CA ASN A 63 7.63 4.24 -20.88
C ASN A 63 6.32 3.99 -21.64
N SER A 64 6.31 2.99 -22.52
CA SER A 64 5.11 2.47 -23.16
C SER A 64 4.90 1.01 -22.76
N ALA A 65 3.92 0.76 -21.89
CA ALA A 65 3.54 -0.58 -21.46
C ALA A 65 2.15 -0.59 -20.80
N ILE A 66 1.47 -1.74 -20.86
CA ILE A 66 0.23 -1.98 -20.11
C ILE A 66 0.58 -2.82 -18.88
N ARG A 67 0.52 -2.21 -17.70
CA ARG A 67 0.77 -2.85 -16.41
C ARG A 67 -0.48 -3.61 -15.96
N LYS A 68 -0.36 -4.92 -15.84
CA LYS A 68 -1.46 -5.80 -15.42
C LYS A 68 -1.76 -5.60 -13.93
N CYS A 69 -2.98 -5.18 -13.64
CA CYS A 69 -3.48 -4.88 -12.31
C CYS A 69 -4.84 -5.56 -12.10
N VAL A 70 -5.28 -5.59 -10.85
CA VAL A 70 -6.61 -6.07 -10.46
C VAL A 70 -7.27 -5.06 -9.52
N ARG A 71 -8.58 -4.89 -9.65
CA ARG A 71 -9.36 -4.22 -8.62
C ARG A 71 -9.75 -5.22 -7.56
N VAL A 72 -9.54 -4.83 -6.31
CA VAL A 72 -9.77 -5.66 -5.15
C VAL A 72 -10.67 -4.90 -4.19
N GLN A 73 -11.73 -5.53 -3.73
CA GLN A 73 -12.53 -5.06 -2.61
C GLN A 73 -12.02 -5.71 -1.33
N LEU A 74 -11.57 -4.91 -0.37
CA LEU A 74 -11.09 -5.42 0.90
C LEU A 74 -12.24 -5.98 1.74
N ILE A 75 -12.10 -7.21 2.24
CA ILE A 75 -13.19 -7.89 2.99
C ILE A 75 -13.54 -7.12 4.27
N LYS A 76 -12.52 -6.64 4.99
CA LYS A 76 -12.70 -6.03 6.32
C LYS A 76 -13.43 -4.68 6.32
N ASN A 77 -13.42 -3.94 5.22
CA ASN A 77 -13.92 -2.56 5.20
C ASN A 77 -14.61 -2.15 3.89
N GLY A 78 -14.77 -3.08 2.94
CA GLY A 78 -15.42 -2.84 1.65
C GLY A 78 -14.71 -1.83 0.74
N LYS A 79 -13.53 -1.33 1.11
CA LYS A 79 -12.81 -0.33 0.31
C LYS A 79 -12.27 -0.98 -0.97
N LYS A 80 -12.56 -0.37 -2.11
CA LYS A 80 -12.03 -0.77 -3.42
C LYS A 80 -10.63 -0.19 -3.60
N ILE A 81 -9.67 -1.04 -3.96
CA ILE A 81 -8.28 -0.67 -4.24
C ILE A 81 -7.84 -1.28 -5.57
N THR A 82 -6.82 -0.69 -6.18
CA THR A 82 -6.13 -1.27 -7.34
C THR A 82 -4.80 -1.84 -6.86
N ALA A 83 -4.52 -3.09 -7.20
CA ALA A 83 -3.29 -3.80 -6.86
C ALA A 83 -2.58 -4.28 -8.13
N PHE A 84 -1.26 -4.13 -8.17
CA PHE A 84 -0.42 -4.64 -9.25
C PHE A 84 -0.22 -6.15 -9.12
N VAL A 85 -0.25 -6.86 -10.25
CA VAL A 85 0.08 -8.28 -10.32
C VAL A 85 1.54 -8.40 -10.76
N PRO A 86 2.45 -8.87 -9.88
CA PRO A 86 3.87 -8.95 -10.21
C PRO A 86 4.20 -10.16 -11.08
N ASN A 87 5.33 -10.07 -11.79
CA ASN A 87 5.85 -11.06 -12.74
C ASN A 87 4.97 -11.26 -13.98
N ASP A 88 5.57 -11.84 -15.02
CA ASP A 88 4.87 -12.09 -16.27
C ASP A 88 3.90 -13.27 -16.16
N GLY A 89 2.84 -13.26 -16.97
CA GLY A 89 1.81 -14.31 -17.02
C GLY A 89 0.95 -14.47 -15.75
N CYS A 90 1.29 -13.82 -14.65
CA CYS A 90 0.67 -14.07 -13.35
C CYS A 90 -0.80 -13.62 -13.25
N LEU A 91 -1.27 -12.79 -14.20
CA LEU A 91 -2.67 -12.44 -14.31
C LEU A 91 -3.56 -13.65 -14.68
N ASN A 92 -2.97 -14.68 -15.30
CA ASN A 92 -3.69 -15.90 -15.70
C ASN A 92 -4.06 -16.75 -14.47
N TYR A 93 -3.33 -16.63 -13.37
CA TYR A 93 -3.63 -17.36 -12.13
C TYR A 93 -4.74 -16.73 -11.29
N ILE A 94 -5.20 -15.53 -11.66
CA ILE A 94 -6.21 -14.78 -10.91
C ILE A 94 -7.50 -14.79 -11.71
N GLU A 95 -8.61 -15.12 -11.09
CA GLU A 95 -9.94 -14.96 -11.65
C GLU A 95 -10.75 -13.88 -10.93
N GLU A 96 -11.89 -13.52 -11.51
CA GLU A 96 -12.85 -12.67 -10.83
C GLU A 96 -13.46 -13.43 -9.65
N ASN A 97 -13.79 -12.71 -8.58
CA ASN A 97 -14.25 -13.26 -7.30
C ASN A 97 -13.22 -14.10 -6.52
N ASP A 98 -11.99 -14.26 -7.02
CA ASP A 98 -10.93 -14.92 -6.25
C ASP A 98 -10.59 -14.13 -4.99
N GLU A 99 -10.25 -14.87 -3.94
CA GLU A 99 -9.68 -14.31 -2.73
C GLU A 99 -8.18 -14.05 -2.91
N VAL A 100 -7.75 -12.80 -2.66
CA VAL A 100 -6.36 -12.37 -2.79
C VAL A 100 -5.83 -11.74 -1.51
N LEU A 101 -4.55 -12.00 -1.23
CA LEU A 101 -3.80 -11.29 -0.20
C LEU A 101 -3.01 -10.15 -0.85
N VAL A 102 -3.26 -8.93 -0.37
CA VAL A 102 -2.65 -7.71 -0.89
C VAL A 102 -1.68 -7.13 0.14
N SER A 103 -0.51 -6.67 -0.33
CA SER A 103 0.47 -5.94 0.47
C SER A 103 0.66 -4.51 -0.03
N GLY A 104 1.25 -3.66 0.81
CA GLY A 104 1.82 -2.40 0.36
C GLY A 104 2.97 -2.63 -0.63
N PHE A 105 3.20 -1.65 -1.51
CA PHE A 105 4.22 -1.73 -2.56
C PHE A 105 5.59 -1.16 -2.12
N GLY A 106 5.77 -0.84 -0.83
CA GLY A 106 7.06 -0.45 -0.24
C GLY A 106 7.29 1.06 -0.04
N ARG A 107 6.71 1.95 -0.85
CA ARG A 107 6.93 3.42 -0.75
C ARG A 107 6.03 4.13 0.28
N LYS A 108 5.81 3.53 1.45
CA LYS A 108 5.02 4.10 2.58
C LYS A 108 3.64 4.66 2.18
N GLY A 109 2.94 3.96 1.29
CA GLY A 109 1.61 4.34 0.79
C GLY A 109 1.62 5.24 -0.44
N ARG A 110 2.77 5.44 -1.09
CA ARG A 110 2.90 6.10 -2.39
C ARG A 110 2.91 5.08 -3.52
N ALA A 111 2.53 5.52 -4.72
CA ALA A 111 2.66 4.72 -5.93
C ALA A 111 4.13 4.46 -6.28
N VAL A 112 4.37 3.35 -6.96
CA VAL A 112 5.72 2.83 -7.25
C VAL A 112 5.94 2.80 -8.75
N GLY A 113 7.16 3.17 -9.15
CA GLY A 113 7.60 3.11 -10.54
C GLY A 113 6.75 3.96 -11.48
N ASP A 114 6.51 3.40 -12.66
CA ASP A 114 5.75 3.98 -13.75
C ASP A 114 4.24 3.71 -13.66
N ILE A 115 3.76 3.05 -12.60
CA ILE A 115 2.35 2.67 -12.47
C ILE A 115 1.57 3.81 -11.78
N PRO A 116 0.69 4.54 -12.49
CA PRO A 116 -0.07 5.63 -11.89
C PRO A 116 -1.10 5.10 -10.88
N GLY A 117 -1.19 5.73 -9.72
CA GLY A 117 -2.24 5.46 -8.71
C GLY A 117 -2.14 4.13 -7.95
N VAL A 118 -1.33 3.17 -8.42
CA VAL A 118 -1.23 1.84 -7.81
C VAL A 118 -0.23 1.84 -6.65
N ARG A 119 -0.74 1.58 -5.45
CA ARG A 119 0.00 1.64 -4.16
C ARG A 119 0.24 0.27 -3.54
N PHE A 120 -0.35 -0.77 -4.13
CA PHE A 120 -0.45 -2.10 -3.57
C PHE A 120 -0.05 -3.15 -4.61
N LYS A 121 0.31 -4.34 -4.15
CA LYS A 121 0.59 -5.50 -5.00
C LYS A 121 -0.06 -6.76 -4.45
N VAL A 122 -0.34 -7.71 -5.34
CA VAL A 122 -0.84 -9.05 -4.97
C VAL A 122 0.32 -9.91 -4.47
N VAL A 123 0.08 -10.70 -3.43
CA VAL A 123 1.07 -11.62 -2.81
C VAL A 123 0.60 -13.08 -2.87
N LYS A 124 -0.69 -13.31 -2.61
CA LYS A 124 -1.31 -14.64 -2.65
C LYS A 124 -2.65 -14.57 -3.38
N VAL A 125 -3.02 -15.70 -3.97
CA VAL A 125 -4.29 -15.94 -4.67
C VAL A 125 -4.80 -17.29 -4.20
N ALA A 126 -6.08 -17.40 -3.83
CA ALA A 126 -6.69 -18.64 -3.33
C ALA A 126 -5.84 -19.34 -2.24
N ASN A 127 -5.34 -18.57 -1.26
CA ASN A 127 -4.42 -19.01 -0.20
C ASN A 127 -3.03 -19.53 -0.64
N VAL A 128 -2.73 -19.59 -1.93
CA VAL A 128 -1.42 -19.98 -2.47
C VAL A 128 -0.59 -18.75 -2.81
N SER A 129 0.72 -18.80 -2.56
CA SER A 129 1.62 -17.70 -2.95
C SER A 129 1.72 -17.58 -4.46
N LEU A 130 1.55 -16.37 -4.98
CA LEU A 130 1.68 -16.09 -6.41
C LEU A 130 3.09 -16.43 -6.93
N LEU A 131 4.13 -16.25 -6.11
CA LEU A 131 5.49 -16.65 -6.46
C LEU A 131 5.66 -18.18 -6.52
N ALA A 132 4.90 -18.93 -5.73
CA ALA A 132 4.91 -20.39 -5.79
C ALA A 132 4.20 -20.91 -7.05
N LEU A 133 3.09 -20.27 -7.44
CA LEU A 133 2.40 -20.54 -8.71
C LEU A 133 3.31 -20.23 -9.91
N PHE A 134 3.92 -19.04 -9.91
CA PHE A 134 4.82 -18.60 -10.98
C PHE A 134 6.06 -19.50 -11.16
N LYS A 135 6.57 -20.07 -10.08
CA LYS A 135 7.71 -21.01 -10.11
C LYS A 135 7.28 -22.47 -10.22
N GLU A 136 6.00 -22.74 -10.46
CA GLU A 136 5.43 -24.09 -10.59
C GLU A 136 5.70 -24.99 -9.38
N LYS A 137 5.96 -24.40 -8.20
CA LYS A 137 6.19 -25.13 -6.96
C LYS A 137 4.90 -25.61 -6.31
N LYS A 138 3.79 -24.97 -6.67
CA LYS A 138 2.45 -25.28 -6.22
C LYS A 138 1.50 -25.05 -7.39
N GLU A 139 0.45 -25.85 -7.43
CA GLU A 139 -0.66 -25.64 -8.34
C GLU A 139 -1.76 -24.81 -7.68
N ARG A 140 -2.60 -24.19 -8.50
CA ARG A 140 -3.80 -23.51 -8.02
C ARG A 140 -4.77 -24.57 -7.47
N PRO A 141 -5.31 -24.39 -6.25
CA PRO A 141 -6.29 -25.33 -5.73
C PRO A 141 -7.51 -25.33 -6.65
N ARG A 142 -8.02 -26.53 -6.96
CA ARG A 142 -9.30 -26.69 -7.65
C ARG A 142 -10.39 -26.49 -6.59
N SER A 143 -11.30 -25.56 -6.87
CA SER A 143 -12.59 -25.46 -6.18
C SER A 143 -13.60 -26.34 -6.89
#